data_AF-A0A0L7RDZ5-F1
#
_entry.id   AF-A0A0L7RDZ5-F1
#
_cell.length_a   1.000
_cell.length_b   1.000
_cell.length_c   1.000
_cell.angle_alpha   90.00
_cell.angle_beta   90.00
_cell.angle_gamma   90.00
#
_symmetry.space_group_name_H-M   'P 1'
#
loop_
_entity.id
_entity.type
_entity.pdbx_description
1 polymer ?
#
loop_
_entity_poly.entity_id
_entity_poly.type
_entity_poly.pdbx_seq_one_letter_code
_entity_poly.pdbx_strand_id
1 'polypeptide(L)'
;MTSEIHDLQKYMQEHQRNKKAKVFLKELIDKRKKYLRLLRTWDYRRFEWILERLNLIYKAEPEKSGMVSRKDSLRKVTQNYCDNIIEKKLNEYKTELKEQQKLFYLEKAEKLEFILKEEEECGMTPTVTEEEIQTARKKAQELME
;
A
#
# COMPACT_ATOMS: atom_id res chain seq x y z
N MET A 1 -12.22 -20.34 -29.60
CA MET A 1 -12.37 -19.17 -28.69
C MET A 1 -11.31 -18.08 -28.87
N THR A 2 -10.02 -18.28 -28.57
CA THR A 2 -9.03 -17.17 -28.64
C THR A 2 -8.75 -16.69 -30.06
N SER A 3 -8.65 -17.61 -31.02
CA SER A 3 -8.60 -17.32 -32.46
C SER A 3 -9.89 -16.62 -32.94
N GLU A 4 -11.06 -17.16 -32.61
CA GLU A 4 -12.35 -16.56 -32.96
C GLU A 4 -12.51 -15.13 -32.43
N ILE A 5 -12.08 -14.86 -31.19
CA ILE A 5 -12.07 -13.50 -30.61
C ILE A 5 -11.19 -12.58 -31.45
N HIS A 6 -10.01 -13.05 -31.87
CA HIS A 6 -9.08 -12.27 -32.71
C HIS A 6 -9.69 -11.96 -34.09
N ASP A 7 -10.28 -12.94 -34.74
CA ASP A 7 -10.90 -12.76 -36.06
C ASP A 7 -12.13 -11.84 -35.98
N LEU A 8 -12.96 -11.99 -34.94
CA LEU A 8 -14.10 -11.11 -34.68
C LEU A 8 -13.66 -9.69 -34.32
N GLN A 9 -12.53 -9.52 -33.63
CA GLN A 9 -11.96 -8.20 -33.35
C GLN A 9 -11.56 -7.50 -34.65
N LYS A 10 -10.89 -8.20 -35.57
CA LYS A 10 -10.56 -7.66 -36.91
C LYS A 10 -11.82 -7.28 -37.68
N TYR A 11 -12.79 -8.19 -37.78
CA TYR A 11 -14.07 -7.92 -38.43
C TYR A 11 -14.78 -6.70 -37.82
N MET A 12 -14.70 -6.52 -36.51
CA MET A 12 -15.33 -5.39 -35.82
C MET A 12 -14.65 -4.04 -36.05
N GLN A 13 -13.37 -4.03 -36.46
CA GLN A 13 -12.69 -2.79 -36.86
C GLN A 13 -13.32 -2.21 -38.14
N GLU A 14 -13.68 -3.09 -39.08
CA GLU A 14 -14.31 -2.73 -40.36
C GLU A 14 -15.83 -2.48 -40.22
N HIS A 15 -16.52 -3.28 -39.40
CA HIS A 15 -17.99 -3.28 -39.32
C HIS A 15 -18.55 -2.86 -37.96
N GLN A 16 -18.08 -1.74 -37.41
CA GLN A 16 -18.37 -1.26 -36.04
C GLN A 16 -19.86 -1.14 -35.67
N ARG A 17 -20.74 -0.93 -36.66
CA ARG A 17 -22.20 -0.80 -36.45
C ARG A 17 -22.93 -2.13 -36.27
N ASN A 18 -22.27 -3.26 -36.53
CA ASN A 18 -22.87 -4.58 -36.39
C ASN A 18 -23.04 -4.96 -34.90
N LYS A 19 -24.22 -4.65 -34.35
CA LYS A 19 -24.54 -4.91 -32.94
C LYS A 19 -24.51 -6.40 -32.57
N LYS A 20 -24.92 -7.29 -33.49
CA LYS A 20 -24.96 -8.74 -33.22
C LYS A 20 -23.55 -9.30 -33.04
N ALA A 21 -22.64 -8.96 -33.95
CA ALA A 21 -21.24 -9.35 -33.85
C ALA A 21 -20.58 -8.80 -32.56
N LYS A 22 -20.92 -7.57 -32.17
CA LYS A 22 -20.42 -6.95 -30.94
C LYS A 22 -20.88 -7.67 -29.67
N VAL A 23 -22.15 -8.06 -29.60
CA VAL A 23 -22.70 -8.84 -28.48
C VAL A 23 -22.02 -10.21 -28.40
N PHE A 24 -21.92 -10.90 -29.54
CA PHE A 24 -21.27 -12.22 -29.61
C PHE A 24 -19.80 -12.18 -29.20
N LEU A 25 -19.04 -11.18 -29.68
CA LEU A 25 -17.65 -10.97 -29.27
C LEU A 25 -17.53 -10.76 -27.75
N LYS A 26 -18.42 -9.97 -27.16
CA LYS A 26 -18.44 -9.75 -25.71
C LYS A 26 -18.69 -11.05 -24.96
N GLU A 27 -19.68 -11.84 -25.37
CA GLU A 27 -20.00 -13.13 -24.75
C GLU A 27 -18.83 -14.11 -24.81
N LEU A 28 -18.11 -14.18 -25.93
CA LEU A 28 -16.91 -15.01 -26.04
C LEU A 28 -15.78 -14.56 -25.10
N ILE A 29 -15.56 -13.25 -24.96
CA ILE A 29 -14.59 -12.71 -24.02
C ILE A 29 -14.97 -13.06 -22.58
N ASP A 30 -16.24 -12.91 -22.21
CA ASP A 30 -16.73 -13.21 -20.86
C ASP A 30 -16.69 -14.72 -20.56
N LYS A 31 -17.02 -15.58 -21.54
CA LYS A 31 -16.83 -17.05 -21.45
C LYS A 31 -15.37 -17.41 -21.22
N ARG A 32 -14.44 -16.83 -22.00
CA ARG A 32 -13.00 -17.05 -21.82
C ARG A 32 -12.54 -16.64 -20.43
N LYS A 33 -12.96 -15.48 -19.92
CA LYS A 33 -12.64 -15.03 -18.55
C LYS A 33 -13.14 -16.01 -17.49
N LYS A 34 -14.38 -16.50 -17.63
CA LYS A 34 -14.94 -17.52 -16.73
C LYS A 34 -14.08 -18.78 -16.71
N TYR A 35 -13.68 -19.30 -17.87
CA TYR A 35 -12.83 -20.49 -17.93
C TYR A 35 -11.43 -20.26 -17.36
N LEU A 36 -10.82 -19.09 -17.59
CA LEU A 36 -9.54 -18.74 -16.97
C LEU A 36 -9.63 -18.68 -15.45
N ARG A 37 -10.74 -18.15 -14.91
CA ARG A 37 -11.00 -18.16 -13.45
C ARG A 37 -11.07 -19.58 -12.91
N LEU A 38 -11.82 -20.47 -13.58
CA LEU A 38 -11.94 -21.88 -13.19
C LEU A 38 -10.60 -22.62 -13.28
N LEU A 39 -9.84 -22.37 -14.35
CA LEU A 39 -8.54 -22.99 -14.55
C LEU A 39 -7.54 -22.56 -13.48
N ARG A 40 -7.52 -21.27 -13.10
CA ARG A 40 -6.69 -20.76 -12.02
C ARG A 40 -6.94 -21.50 -10.70
N THR A 41 -8.19 -21.83 -10.40
CA THR A 41 -8.55 -22.60 -9.20
C THR A 41 -8.21 -24.08 -9.28
N TRP A 42 -8.23 -24.69 -10.47
CA TRP A 42 -8.04 -26.13 -10.65
C TRP A 42 -6.57 -26.53 -10.87
N ASP A 43 -5.88 -25.85 -11.78
CA ASP A 43 -4.47 -26.11 -12.10
C ASP A 43 -3.78 -24.79 -12.44
N TYR A 44 -3.13 -24.23 -11.42
CA TYR A 44 -2.45 -22.96 -11.52
C TYR A 44 -1.27 -22.99 -12.52
N ARG A 45 -0.53 -24.11 -12.60
CA ARG A 45 0.62 -24.24 -13.49
C ARG A 45 0.20 -24.22 -14.95
N ARG A 46 -0.88 -24.93 -15.29
CA ARG A 46 -1.47 -24.86 -16.64
C ARG A 46 -2.06 -23.49 -16.94
N PHE A 47 -2.66 -22.85 -15.94
CA PHE A 47 -3.17 -21.49 -16.09
C PHE A 47 -2.05 -20.51 -16.50
N GLU A 48 -0.93 -20.47 -15.78
CA GLU A 48 0.19 -19.59 -16.12
C GLU A 48 0.79 -19.91 -17.49
N TRP A 49 0.99 -21.19 -17.80
CA TRP A 49 1.50 -21.62 -19.10
C TRP A 49 0.61 -21.15 -20.26
N ILE A 50 -0.72 -21.21 -20.10
CA ILE A 50 -1.65 -20.72 -21.13
C ILE A 50 -1.57 -19.19 -21.28
N LEU A 51 -1.47 -18.45 -20.16
CA LEU A 51 -1.34 -17.00 -20.22
C LEU A 51 -0.08 -16.57 -20.98
N GLU A 52 1.05 -17.22 -20.70
CA GLU A 52 2.31 -16.97 -21.39
C GLU A 52 2.21 -17.30 -22.88
N ARG A 53 1.75 -18.51 -23.22
CA ARG A 53 1.70 -18.99 -24.61
C ARG A 53 0.75 -18.20 -25.50
N LEU A 54 -0.38 -17.75 -24.95
CA LEU A 54 -1.38 -16.96 -25.68
C LEU A 54 -1.20 -15.45 -25.50
N ASN A 55 -0.16 -15.04 -24.77
CA ASN A 55 0.13 -13.65 -24.39
C ASN A 55 -1.12 -12.92 -23.83
N LEU A 56 -1.77 -13.53 -22.84
CA LEU A 56 -2.98 -13.02 -22.21
C LEU A 56 -2.66 -12.43 -20.84
N ILE A 57 -3.22 -11.26 -20.54
CA ILE A 57 -3.16 -10.66 -19.21
C ILE A 57 -4.46 -10.98 -18.46
N TYR A 58 -4.35 -11.77 -17.39
CA TYR A 58 -5.49 -12.04 -16.51
C TYR A 58 -5.69 -10.90 -15.50
N LYS A 59 -6.88 -10.30 -15.49
CA LYS A 59 -7.31 -9.33 -14.48
C LYS A 59 -8.43 -9.95 -13.65
N ALA A 60 -8.23 -10.00 -12.33
CA ALA A 60 -9.26 -10.48 -11.41
C ALA A 60 -10.50 -9.55 -11.46
N GLU A 61 -11.67 -10.12 -11.16
CA GLU A 61 -12.89 -9.34 -11.05
C GLU A 61 -12.79 -8.38 -9.84
N PRO A 62 -13.24 -7.13 -9.98
CA PRO A 62 -13.24 -6.19 -8.88
C PRO A 62 -14.22 -6.67 -7.80
N GLU A 63 -13.87 -6.44 -6.53
CA GLU A 63 -14.69 -6.84 -5.38
C GLU A 63 -16.09 -6.21 -5.41
N LYS A 64 -16.17 -4.95 -5.85
CA LYS A 64 -17.44 -4.23 -6.07
C LYS A 64 -17.64 -3.99 -7.56
N SER A 65 -18.52 -4.78 -8.16
CA SER A 65 -19.00 -4.53 -9.51
C SER A 65 -20.14 -3.51 -9.50
N GLY A 66 -20.04 -2.44 -10.28
CA GLY A 66 -21.09 -1.44 -10.38
C GLY A 66 -20.78 -0.36 -11.42
N MET A 67 -21.81 0.39 -11.79
CA MET A 67 -21.63 1.59 -12.60
C MET A 67 -21.04 2.69 -11.73
N VAL A 68 -20.00 3.35 -12.22
CA VAL A 68 -19.43 4.52 -11.55
C VAL A 68 -20.37 5.70 -11.77
N SER A 69 -21.08 6.12 -10.72
CA SER A 69 -21.90 7.33 -10.77
C SER A 69 -21.05 8.59 -10.65
N ARG A 70 -21.54 9.71 -11.21
CA ARG A 70 -20.90 11.03 -11.02
C ARG A 70 -20.72 11.37 -9.54
N LYS A 71 -21.73 11.05 -8.72
CA LYS A 71 -21.70 11.28 -7.28
C LYS A 71 -20.58 10.49 -6.59
N ASP A 72 -20.40 9.23 -6.97
CA ASP A 72 -19.36 8.36 -6.40
C ASP A 72 -17.96 8.80 -6.82
N SER A 73 -17.82 9.20 -8.10
CA SER A 73 -16.56 9.76 -8.60
C SER A 73 -16.18 11.04 -7.86
N LEU A 74 -17.13 11.96 -7.66
CA LEU A 74 -16.87 13.21 -6.94
C LEU A 74 -16.49 12.93 -5.49
N ARG A 75 -17.23 12.07 -4.80
CA ARG A 75 -16.90 11.63 -3.44
C ARG A 75 -15.50 11.07 -3.34
N LYS A 76 -15.08 10.24 -4.29
CA LYS A 76 -13.73 9.66 -4.30
C LYS A 76 -12.65 10.73 -4.49
N VAL A 77 -12.86 11.69 -5.38
CA VAL A 77 -11.92 12.80 -5.58
C VAL A 77 -11.80 13.65 -4.32
N THR A 78 -12.93 13.99 -3.69
CA THR A 78 -12.93 14.74 -2.43
C THR A 78 -12.27 13.95 -1.30
N GLN A 79 -12.53 12.65 -1.20
CA GLN A 79 -11.89 11.79 -0.21
C GLN A 79 -10.38 11.79 -0.37
N ASN A 80 -9.88 11.54 -1.59
CA ASN A 80 -8.45 11.56 -1.87
C ASN A 80 -7.81 12.92 -1.51
N TYR A 81 -8.51 14.03 -1.75
CA TYR A 81 -8.03 15.36 -1.38
C TYR A 81 -7.93 15.53 0.14
N CYS A 82 -8.97 15.12 0.88
CA CYS A 82 -8.96 15.15 2.34
C CYS A 82 -7.87 14.25 2.94
N ASP A 83 -7.71 13.05 2.39
CA ASP A 83 -6.69 12.09 2.83
C ASP A 83 -5.28 12.69 2.65
N ASN A 84 -5.01 13.32 1.51
CA ASN A 84 -3.74 14.02 1.29
C ASN A 84 -3.48 15.16 2.29
N ILE A 85 -4.52 15.88 2.72
CA ILE A 85 -4.36 16.93 3.75
C ILE A 85 -4.03 16.29 5.10
N ILE A 86 -4.73 15.21 5.46
CA ILE A 86 -4.51 14.49 6.72
C ILE A 86 -3.08 13.94 6.74
N GLU A 87 -2.63 13.30 5.66
CA GLU A 87 -1.27 12.77 5.55
C GLU A 87 -0.21 13.86 5.68
N LYS A 88 -0.42 15.03 5.06
CA LYS A 88 0.49 16.17 5.21
C LYS A 88 0.60 16.63 6.66
N LYS A 89 -0.53 16.85 7.33
CA LYS A 89 -0.56 17.26 8.74
C LYS A 89 0.09 16.23 9.66
N LEU A 90 -0.18 14.94 9.41
CA LEU A 90 0.45 13.87 10.18
C LEU A 90 1.95 13.81 9.95
N ASN A 91 2.43 14.07 8.74
CA ASN A 91 3.86 14.11 8.44
C ASN A 91 4.54 15.31 9.08
N GLU A 92 3.92 16.49 9.02
CA GLU A 92 4.38 17.71 9.72
C GLU A 92 4.48 17.47 11.24
N TYR A 93 3.43 16.90 11.84
CA TYR A 93 3.46 16.58 13.26
C TYR A 93 4.49 15.50 13.63
N LYS A 94 4.69 14.50 12.76
CA LYS A 94 5.76 13.50 12.95
C LYS A 94 7.14 14.14 12.90
N THR A 95 7.36 15.14 12.04
CA THR A 95 8.64 15.85 12.00
C THR A 95 8.88 16.65 13.28
N GLU A 96 7.86 17.36 13.77
CA GLU A 96 7.92 18.09 15.06
C GLU A 96 8.22 17.14 16.22
N LEU A 97 7.53 16.00 16.30
CA LEU A 97 7.77 15.00 17.35
C LEU A 97 9.18 14.41 17.30
N LYS A 98 9.72 14.19 16.10
CA LYS A 98 11.11 13.72 15.96
C LYS A 98 12.11 14.75 16.46
N GLU A 99 11.88 16.04 16.20
CA GLU A 99 12.73 17.11 16.74
C GLU A 99 12.65 17.18 18.27
N GLN A 100 11.45 17.11 18.83
CA GLN A 100 11.25 17.06 20.28
C GLN A 100 11.86 15.81 20.92
N GLN A 101 11.82 14.67 20.22
CA GLN A 101 12.41 13.42 20.68
C GLN A 101 13.92 13.54 20.85
N LYS A 102 14.62 14.29 19.98
CA LYS A 102 16.06 14.56 20.13
C LYS A 102 16.35 15.30 21.43
N LEU A 103 15.61 16.39 21.69
CA LEU A 103 15.75 17.19 22.91
C LEU A 103 15.43 16.37 24.16
N PHE A 104 14.39 15.54 24.09
CA PHE A 104 13.99 14.68 25.21
C PHE A 104 15.09 13.72 25.64
N TYR A 105 15.81 13.07 24.71
CA TYR A 105 16.90 12.15 25.07
C TYR A 105 18.13 12.85 25.63
N LEU A 106 18.42 14.08 25.20
CA LEU A 106 19.47 14.92 25.81
C LEU A 106 19.10 15.27 27.26
N GLU A 107 17.92 15.85 27.47
CA GLU A 107 17.46 16.19 28.83
C GLU A 107 17.38 14.95 29.72
N LYS A 108 16.99 13.80 29.16
CA LYS A 108 16.93 12.55 29.89
C LYS A 108 18.32 12.12 30.36
N ALA A 109 19.34 12.21 29.51
CA ALA A 109 20.71 11.89 29.91
C ALA A 109 21.20 12.82 31.03
N GLU A 110 20.97 14.12 30.91
CA GLU A 110 21.33 15.12 31.93
C GLU A 110 20.62 14.86 33.27
N LYS A 111 19.31 14.55 33.25
CA LYS A 111 18.53 14.24 34.45
C LYS A 111 18.99 12.95 35.11
N LEU A 112 19.33 11.91 34.34
CA LEU A 112 19.86 10.66 34.88
C LEU A 112 21.24 10.86 35.52
N GLU A 113 22.10 11.69 34.93
CA GLU A 113 23.39 12.07 35.52
C GLU A 113 23.24 12.89 36.80
N PHE A 114 22.24 13.76 36.85
CA PHE A 114 21.91 14.53 38.05
C PHE A 114 21.43 13.61 39.19
N ILE A 115 20.50 12.69 38.89
CA ILE A 115 19.98 11.72 39.87
C ILE A 115 21.10 10.85 40.43
N LEU A 116 22.00 10.34 39.57
CA LEU A 116 23.11 9.49 40.02
C LEU A 116 24.04 10.24 41.00
N LYS A 117 24.37 11.50 40.71
CA LYS A 117 25.17 12.33 41.63
C LYS A 117 24.46 12.60 42.95
N GLU A 118 23.17 12.91 42.92
CA GLU A 118 22.40 13.11 44.17
C GLU A 118 22.31 11.82 45.01
N GLU A 119 22.13 10.65 44.36
CA GLU A 119 22.10 9.35 45.05
C GLU A 119 23.44 9.02 45.71
N GLU A 120 24.56 9.33 45.05
CA GLU A 120 25.93 9.20 45.59
C GLU A 120 26.16 10.14 46.79
N GLU A 121 25.76 11.41 46.67
CA GLU A 121 25.87 12.40 47.75
C GLU A 121 25.02 12.04 48.97
N CYS A 122 23.85 11.42 48.75
CA CYS A 122 22.96 10.96 49.80
C CYS A 122 23.36 9.59 50.40
N GLY A 123 24.41 8.93 49.88
CA GLY A 123 24.91 7.64 50.37
C GLY A 123 23.95 6.46 50.16
N MET A 124 23.03 6.58 49.19
CA MET A 124 22.06 5.54 48.85
C MET A 124 22.66 4.58 47.80
N THR A 125 22.14 3.35 47.72
CA THR A 125 22.52 2.44 46.64
C THR A 125 22.00 2.99 45.30
N PRO A 126 22.85 3.14 44.26
CA PRO A 126 22.45 3.77 43.02
C PRO A 126 21.37 2.95 42.31
N THR A 127 20.25 3.60 42.00
CA THR A 127 19.12 2.99 41.28
C THR A 127 19.31 3.14 39.78
N VAL A 128 20.01 4.19 39.36
CA VAL A 128 20.35 4.47 37.96
C VAL A 128 21.70 3.87 37.62
N THR A 129 21.78 3.10 36.54
CA THR A 129 23.05 2.50 36.07
C THR A 129 23.72 3.38 35.01
N GLU A 130 25.05 3.39 34.97
CA GLU A 130 25.82 4.13 33.94
C GLU A 130 25.47 3.68 32.51
N GLU A 131 25.05 2.42 32.34
CA GLU A 131 24.60 1.86 31.07
C GLU A 131 23.32 2.55 30.55
N GLU A 132 22.41 2.95 31.44
CA GLU A 132 21.19 3.66 31.07
C GLU A 132 21.46 5.10 30.58
N ILE A 133 22.46 5.76 31.16
CA ILE A 133 22.94 7.08 30.74
C ILE A 133 23.59 6.97 29.35
N GLN A 134 24.46 5.97 29.17
CA GLN A 134 25.15 5.76 27.89
C GLN A 134 24.18 5.37 26.76
N THR A 135 23.16 4.56 27.04
CA THR A 135 22.14 4.20 26.04
C THR A 135 21.25 5.40 25.67
N ALA A 136 20.92 6.28 26.62
CA ALA A 136 20.20 7.53 26.33
C ALA A 136 21.04 8.47 25.45
N ARG A 137 22.35 8.63 25.74
CA ARG A 137 23.29 9.43 24.95
C ARG A 137 23.48 8.86 23.53
N LYS A 138 23.61 7.53 23.39
CA LYS A 138 23.69 6.87 22.08
C LYS A 138 22.43 7.10 21.24
N LYS A 139 21.24 6.96 21.82
CA LYS A 139 19.97 7.24 21.14
C LYS A 139 19.83 8.70 20.72
N ALA A 140 20.34 9.64 21.53
CA ALA A 140 20.38 11.05 21.14
C ALA A 140 21.29 11.28 19.92
N GLN A 141 22.46 10.64 19.88
CA GLN A 141 23.40 10.72 18.76
C GLN A 141 22.85 10.09 17.48
N GLU A 142 22.27 8.89 17.57
CA GLU A 142 21.63 8.19 16.43
C GLU A 142 20.46 8.98 15.82
N LEU A 143 19.76 9.78 16.63
CA LEU A 143 18.67 10.63 16.15
C LEU A 143 19.16 11.99 15.62
N MET A 144 20.43 12.35 15.82
CA MET A 144 21.05 13.57 15.29
C MET A 144 21.66 13.40 13.90
N GLU A 145 22.15 12.20 13.56
CA GLU A 145 22.54 11.80 12.19
C GLU A 145 21.33 11.70 11.25
#